data_AF-A0A353VSG9-F1
#
_entry.id   AF-A0A353VSG9-F1
#
_cell.length_a   1.000
_cell.length_b   1.000
_cell.length_c   1.000
_cell.angle_alpha   90.00
_cell.angle_beta   90.00
_cell.angle_gamma   90.00
#
_symmetry.space_group_name_H-M   'P 1'
#
loop_
_entity.id
_entity.type
_entity.pdbx_description
1 polymer ?
#
loop_
_entity_poly.entity_id
_entity_poly.type
_entity_poly.pdbx_seq_one_letter_code
_entity_poly.pdbx_strand_id
1 'polypeptide(L)'
;MKQMKNFKIALAVLAVVSALTMSLTSCSKMDDGTYVYPGPNALVTIKTTDSGVTYFQLDEKTTLEPKGWVNPYKREVRALLRYSEDQEASSMFTKKIKVEWLDSVRTKNAVVYDDEYGKKNNVTIALYNDWITCCEDGYLTLHFAIWVGQGDRIVHTIDLAVDHETHDLYLRHDNNGDDGYGAPAEGVIAFKIDDLLKDVKDGQELTLHWKDYDGDKTAKVKYYSRFSLPEK
;
A
#
# COMPACT_ATOMS: atom_id res chain seq x y z
N MET A 1 18.05 -59.76 10.01
CA MET A 1 19.06 -58.67 10.16
C MET A 1 18.89 -57.49 9.19
N LYS A 2 18.25 -57.64 8.01
CA LYS A 2 18.09 -56.56 7.01
C LYS A 2 17.02 -55.51 7.38
N GLN A 3 15.93 -55.91 8.04
CA GLN A 3 14.86 -54.97 8.43
C GLN A 3 15.22 -54.00 9.57
N MET A 4 15.99 -54.44 10.58
CA MET A 4 16.43 -53.55 11.67
C MET A 4 17.44 -52.49 11.21
N LYS A 5 18.19 -52.74 10.12
CA LYS A 5 19.09 -51.74 9.51
C LYS A 5 18.29 -50.65 8.80
N ASN A 6 17.19 -51.01 8.12
CA ASN A 6 16.36 -50.05 7.39
C ASN A 6 15.51 -49.17 8.33
N PHE A 7 15.11 -49.68 9.49
CA PHE A 7 14.38 -48.89 10.50
C PHE A 7 15.29 -47.86 11.20
N LYS A 8 16.57 -48.20 11.43
CA LYS A 8 17.57 -47.27 11.99
C LYS A 8 17.97 -46.17 10.99
N ILE A 9 17.96 -46.47 9.70
CA ILE A 9 18.21 -45.47 8.63
C ILE A 9 16.99 -44.55 8.47
N ALA A 10 15.77 -45.08 8.55
CA ALA A 10 14.55 -44.26 8.50
C ALA A 10 14.42 -43.30 9.69
N LEU A 11 14.82 -43.71 10.90
CA LEU A 11 14.84 -42.84 12.07
C LEU A 11 15.94 -41.76 12.00
N ALA A 12 17.08 -42.06 11.37
CA ALA A 12 18.18 -41.11 11.19
C ALA A 12 17.85 -40.02 10.16
N VAL A 13 17.07 -40.33 9.12
CA VAL A 13 16.63 -39.34 8.12
C VAL A 13 15.56 -38.41 8.69
N LEU A 14 14.67 -38.90 9.57
CA LEU A 14 13.65 -38.04 10.21
C LEU A 14 14.24 -37.08 11.24
N ALA A 15 15.40 -37.41 11.84
CA ALA A 15 16.12 -36.54 12.77
C ALA A 15 16.96 -35.44 12.07
N VAL A 16 17.31 -35.63 10.80
CA VAL A 16 18.03 -34.61 10.00
C VAL A 16 17.05 -33.61 9.37
N VAL A 17 15.83 -34.03 9.05
CA VAL A 17 14.78 -33.13 8.51
C VAL A 17 14.17 -32.24 9.59
N SER A 18 14.16 -32.66 10.86
CA SER A 18 13.72 -31.83 11.99
C SER A 18 14.77 -30.84 12.52
N ALA A 19 16.01 -30.89 12.01
CA ALA A 19 17.06 -29.91 12.29
C ALA A 19 17.13 -28.77 11.25
N LEU A 20 16.39 -28.88 10.14
CA LEU A 20 16.30 -27.87 9.08
C LEU A 20 15.12 -26.88 9.26
N THR A 21 14.33 -27.04 10.33
CA THR A 21 13.27 -26.08 10.70
C THR A 21 13.75 -25.03 11.70
N MET A 22 15.07 -24.77 11.76
CA MET A 22 15.58 -23.57 12.39
C MET A 22 15.10 -22.35 11.60
N SER A 23 13.96 -21.83 12.02
CA SER A 23 13.70 -20.41 12.15
C SER A 23 14.12 -19.56 10.94
N LEU A 24 13.21 -19.46 9.98
CA LEU A 24 12.97 -18.17 9.32
C LEU A 24 12.37 -17.21 10.37
N THR A 25 13.17 -16.86 11.38
CA THR A 25 12.96 -15.61 12.12
C THR A 25 13.35 -14.51 11.15
N SER A 26 12.35 -13.97 10.47
CA SER A 26 12.37 -12.59 10.00
C SER A 26 13.02 -11.71 11.08
N CYS A 27 14.02 -10.92 10.69
CA CYS A 27 14.72 -9.88 11.45
C CYS A 27 14.66 -10.01 12.97
N SER A 28 15.67 -10.64 13.59
CA SER A 28 16.06 -10.17 14.92
C SER A 28 17.57 -10.30 15.15
N LYS A 29 18.16 -9.15 15.46
CA LYS A 29 19.54 -8.87 15.91
C LYS A 29 20.54 -8.48 14.81
N MET A 30 20.28 -7.33 14.21
CA MET A 30 21.35 -6.32 14.18
C MET A 30 21.42 -5.75 15.60
N ASP A 31 22.37 -6.25 16.38
CA ASP A 31 22.76 -5.72 17.69
C ASP A 31 23.88 -4.69 17.46
N ASP A 32 23.58 -3.69 16.64
CA ASP A 32 24.30 -2.43 16.64
C ASP A 32 23.34 -1.38 17.22
N GLY A 33 23.84 -0.38 17.94
CA GLY A 33 23.04 0.67 18.56
C GLY A 33 22.37 1.60 17.54
N THR A 34 21.95 1.10 16.37
CA THR A 34 21.17 1.86 15.40
C THR A 34 19.76 2.01 15.95
N TYR A 35 19.42 3.25 16.28
CA TYR A 35 18.04 3.63 16.57
C TYR A 35 17.21 3.39 15.30
N VAL A 36 16.52 2.24 15.25
CA VAL A 36 15.55 1.95 14.19
C VAL A 36 14.40 2.92 14.36
N TYR A 37 14.34 3.92 13.48
CA TYR A 37 13.23 4.86 13.46
C TYR A 37 11.94 4.08 13.20
N PRO A 38 10.92 4.22 14.06
CA PRO A 38 9.75 3.36 13.96
C PRO A 38 8.99 3.67 12.66
N GLY A 39 8.69 2.61 11.90
CA GLY A 39 7.91 2.68 10.66
C GLY A 39 6.48 3.20 10.88
N PRO A 40 5.76 3.54 9.79
CA PRO A 40 4.45 4.16 9.88
C PRO A 40 3.46 3.22 10.58
N ASN A 41 2.50 3.78 11.29
CA ASN A 41 1.41 3.04 11.94
C ASN A 41 0.03 3.44 11.43
N ALA A 42 -0.01 4.30 10.41
CA ALA A 42 -1.22 4.68 9.71
C ALA A 42 -0.93 5.13 8.27
N LEU A 43 -1.97 5.03 7.45
CA LEU A 43 -2.09 5.62 6.14
C LEU A 43 -3.28 6.57 6.25
N VAL A 44 -3.10 7.82 5.87
CA VAL A 44 -4.12 8.85 6.06
C VAL A 44 -4.30 9.69 4.81
N THR A 45 -5.47 10.30 4.69
CA THR A 45 -5.70 11.42 3.77
C THR A 45 -5.75 12.72 4.56
N ILE A 46 -4.81 13.61 4.30
CA ILE A 46 -4.77 14.96 4.89
C ILE A 46 -5.77 15.83 4.14
N LYS A 47 -6.76 16.35 4.86
CA LYS A 47 -7.87 17.12 4.31
C LYS A 47 -8.04 18.43 5.05
N THR A 48 -8.73 19.37 4.43
CA THR A 48 -9.09 20.65 5.03
C THR A 48 -10.58 20.87 4.84
N THR A 49 -11.28 21.20 5.93
CA THR A 49 -12.70 21.55 5.89
C THR A 49 -12.92 22.87 5.14
N ASP A 50 -14.16 23.16 4.77
CA ASP A 50 -14.52 24.46 4.16
C ASP A 50 -14.21 25.66 5.07
N SER A 51 -14.23 25.44 6.39
CA SER A 51 -13.83 26.43 7.40
C SER A 51 -12.31 26.56 7.59
N GLY A 52 -11.51 25.83 6.82
CA GLY A 52 -10.04 25.89 6.85
C GLY A 52 -9.37 25.01 7.92
N VAL A 53 -10.12 24.15 8.62
CA VAL A 53 -9.58 23.27 9.67
C VAL A 53 -8.97 22.03 9.03
N THR A 54 -7.71 21.73 9.34
CA THR A 54 -7.04 20.53 8.85
C THR A 54 -7.31 19.33 9.75
N TYR A 55 -7.54 18.18 9.13
CA TYR A 55 -7.69 16.89 9.79
C TYR A 55 -7.14 15.76 8.92
N PHE A 56 -6.89 14.61 9.53
CA PHE A 56 -6.48 13.41 8.80
C PHE A 56 -7.62 12.38 8.80
N GLN A 57 -8.03 11.92 7.62
CA GLN A 57 -8.91 10.77 7.47
C GLN A 57 -8.07 9.49 7.59
N LEU A 58 -8.32 8.67 8.61
CA LEU A 58 -7.57 7.44 8.84
C LEU A 58 -8.20 6.23 8.13
N ASP A 59 -9.51 6.12 8.21
CA ASP A 59 -10.31 5.01 7.65
C ASP A 59 -11.72 5.53 7.32
N GLU A 60 -12.72 4.69 7.11
CA GLU A 60 -14.07 5.11 6.70
C GLU A 60 -14.84 5.92 7.75
N LYS A 61 -14.37 6.00 9.00
CA LYS A 61 -15.10 6.64 10.12
C LYS A 61 -14.22 7.39 11.10
N THR A 62 -12.91 7.17 11.06
CA THR A 62 -11.97 7.72 12.02
C THR A 62 -11.27 8.94 11.43
N THR A 63 -11.44 10.07 12.12
CA THR A 63 -10.76 11.32 11.80
C THR A 63 -9.83 11.73 12.94
N LEU A 64 -8.67 12.28 12.60
CA LEU A 64 -7.62 12.65 13.54
C LEU A 64 -7.40 14.16 13.52
N GLU A 65 -7.39 14.78 14.70
CA GLU A 65 -6.98 16.16 14.95
C GLU A 65 -5.47 16.19 15.27
N PRO A 66 -4.60 16.73 14.40
CA PRO A 66 -3.17 16.74 14.65
C PRO A 66 -2.75 17.92 15.54
N LYS A 67 -2.44 17.65 16.81
CA LYS A 67 -2.11 18.68 17.82
C LYS A 67 -0.80 19.40 17.48
N GLY A 68 -0.88 20.73 17.38
CA GLY A 68 0.30 21.59 17.15
C GLY A 68 0.96 21.40 15.78
N TRP A 69 0.28 20.73 14.84
CA TRP A 69 0.77 20.51 13.49
C TRP A 69 0.16 21.54 12.54
N VAL A 70 0.98 22.11 11.65
CA VAL A 70 0.56 23.06 10.64
C VAL A 70 0.65 22.40 9.28
N ASN A 71 -0.44 22.45 8.52
CA ASN A 71 -0.50 21.84 7.19
C ASN A 71 0.45 22.55 6.21
N PRO A 72 1.52 21.89 5.72
CA PRO A 72 2.40 22.48 4.73
C PRO A 72 1.85 22.35 3.31
N TYR A 73 0.78 21.56 3.11
CA TYR A 73 0.22 21.25 1.81
C TYR A 73 -0.93 22.19 1.44
N LYS A 74 -0.99 22.60 0.17
CA LYS A 74 -2.07 23.44 -0.38
C LYS A 74 -3.17 22.63 -1.06
N ARG A 75 -3.19 21.32 -0.82
CA ARG A 75 -4.09 20.34 -1.45
C ARG A 75 -4.28 19.15 -0.51
N GLU A 76 -5.26 18.32 -0.84
CA GLU A 76 -5.39 16.99 -0.25
C GLU A 76 -4.16 16.12 -0.56
N VAL A 77 -3.69 15.38 0.44
CA VAL A 77 -2.49 14.55 0.34
C VAL A 77 -2.73 13.20 1.02
N ARG A 78 -2.48 12.10 0.31
CA ARG A 78 -2.35 10.77 0.92
C ARG A 78 -0.96 10.66 1.56
N ALA A 79 -0.85 10.14 2.78
CA ALA A 79 0.42 10.11 3.50
C ALA A 79 0.54 8.90 4.44
N LEU A 80 1.76 8.38 4.55
CA LEU A 80 2.15 7.49 5.63
C LEU A 80 2.38 8.34 6.89
N LEU A 81 1.82 7.89 8.00
CA LEU A 81 1.83 8.60 9.26
C LEU A 81 2.38 7.70 10.36
N ARG A 82 3.20 8.30 11.22
CA ARG A 82 3.45 7.81 12.57
C ARG A 82 2.88 8.78 13.57
N TYR A 83 2.02 8.28 14.45
CA TYR A 83 1.43 9.09 15.50
C TYR A 83 1.25 8.31 16.80
N SER A 84 1.04 9.07 17.88
CA SER A 84 0.49 8.59 19.14
C SER A 84 -0.83 9.30 19.45
N GLU A 85 -1.76 8.60 20.09
CA GLU A 85 -3.01 9.21 20.56
C GLU A 85 -2.70 10.18 21.71
N ASP A 86 -3.34 11.36 21.68
CA ASP A 86 -3.33 12.30 22.79
C ASP A 86 -4.48 11.95 23.76
N GLN A 87 -4.29 12.20 25.05
CA GLN A 87 -5.32 11.92 26.07
C GLN A 87 -6.46 12.93 26.05
N GLU A 88 -6.24 14.11 25.46
CA GLU A 88 -7.28 15.10 25.27
C GLU A 88 -8.30 14.65 24.23
N ALA A 89 -9.58 14.79 24.56
CA ALA A 89 -10.64 14.62 23.58
C ALA A 89 -10.51 15.68 22.46
N SER A 90 -10.84 15.26 21.24
CA SER A 90 -11.08 16.18 20.13
C SER A 90 -12.53 16.67 20.18
N SER A 91 -12.75 17.93 19.82
CA SER A 91 -14.08 18.56 19.84
C SER A 91 -14.87 18.42 18.52
N MET A 92 -14.18 18.03 17.44
CA MET A 92 -14.72 17.97 16.08
C MET A 92 -14.44 16.64 15.39
N PHE A 93 -13.29 16.03 15.66
CA PHE A 93 -12.82 14.79 15.05
C PHE A 93 -12.85 13.62 16.05
N THR A 94 -12.71 12.40 15.55
CA THR A 94 -12.82 11.17 16.35
C THR A 94 -11.73 11.07 17.42
N LYS A 95 -10.50 11.49 17.11
CA LYS A 95 -9.36 11.41 18.02
C LYS A 95 -8.47 12.65 17.90
N LYS A 96 -7.74 12.99 18.97
CA LYS A 96 -6.62 13.92 18.91
C LYS A 96 -5.31 13.13 18.93
N ILE A 97 -4.34 13.57 18.15
CA ILE A 97 -3.07 12.85 17.99
C ILE A 97 -1.86 13.79 18.10
N LYS A 98 -0.70 13.21 18.37
CA LYS A 98 0.61 13.84 18.18
C LYS A 98 1.30 13.19 17.00
N VAL A 99 1.66 14.00 16.01
CA VAL A 99 2.40 13.54 14.82
C VAL A 99 3.87 13.39 15.18
N GLU A 100 4.41 12.18 15.03
CA GLU A 100 5.84 11.91 15.20
C GLU A 100 6.58 12.19 13.89
N TRP A 101 6.07 11.65 12.78
CA TRP A 101 6.52 11.96 11.44
C TRP A 101 5.44 11.64 10.41
N LEU A 102 5.60 12.22 9.23
CA LEU A 102 4.71 12.07 8.10
C LEU A 102 5.52 12.05 6.80
N ASP A 103 5.16 11.14 5.90
CA ASP A 103 5.71 11.09 4.55
C ASP A 103 4.59 11.02 3.52
N SER A 104 4.63 11.91 2.52
CA SER A 104 3.58 11.99 1.51
C SER A 104 3.70 10.85 0.51
N VAL A 105 2.58 10.19 0.21
CA VAL A 105 2.49 9.15 -0.82
C VAL A 105 2.30 9.80 -2.18
N ARG A 106 2.97 9.28 -3.21
CA ARG A 106 2.75 9.72 -4.58
C ARG A 106 1.29 9.50 -4.97
N THR A 107 0.56 10.58 -5.24
CA THR A 107 -0.84 10.51 -5.65
C THR A 107 -0.99 10.81 -7.15
N LYS A 108 -1.84 10.05 -7.84
CA LYS A 108 -2.26 10.26 -9.23
C LYS A 108 -3.78 10.09 -9.34
N ASN A 109 -4.39 10.66 -10.37
CA ASN A 109 -5.75 10.28 -10.72
C ASN A 109 -5.70 8.98 -11.54
N ALA A 110 -6.66 8.09 -11.31
CA ALA A 110 -6.93 7.02 -12.27
C ALA A 110 -7.52 7.60 -13.54
N VAL A 111 -7.39 6.86 -14.65
CA VAL A 111 -7.95 7.22 -15.94
C VAL A 111 -9.06 6.24 -16.33
N VAL A 112 -9.87 6.59 -17.33
CA VAL A 112 -10.80 5.63 -17.93
C VAL A 112 -10.00 4.59 -18.73
N TYR A 113 -10.38 3.33 -18.63
CA TYR A 113 -9.79 2.28 -19.47
C TYR A 113 -10.26 2.44 -20.92
N ASP A 114 -9.31 2.46 -21.84
CA ASP A 114 -9.54 2.44 -23.28
C ASP A 114 -8.48 1.58 -24.01
N ASP A 115 -8.64 1.42 -25.32
CA ASP A 115 -7.73 0.64 -26.16
C ASP A 115 -6.30 1.19 -26.17
N GLU A 116 -6.11 2.51 -25.98
CA GLU A 116 -4.79 3.13 -25.94
C GLU A 116 -4.08 2.79 -24.64
N TYR A 117 -4.79 2.86 -23.51
CA TYR A 117 -4.32 2.38 -22.22
C TYR A 117 -3.93 0.90 -22.31
N GLY A 118 -4.76 0.08 -22.95
CA GLY A 118 -4.52 -1.33 -23.21
C GLY A 118 -3.20 -1.64 -23.95
N LYS A 119 -2.70 -0.67 -24.73
CA LYS A 119 -1.47 -0.79 -25.55
C LYS A 119 -0.22 -0.21 -24.89
N LYS A 120 -0.34 0.50 -23.77
CA LYS A 120 0.81 1.04 -23.04
C LYS A 120 1.79 -0.08 -22.65
N ASN A 121 3.07 0.27 -22.51
CA ASN A 121 4.05 -0.67 -21.96
C ASN A 121 3.55 -1.21 -20.60
N ASN A 122 3.79 -2.49 -20.36
CA ASN A 122 3.35 -3.17 -19.15
C ASN A 122 4.38 -4.23 -18.75
N VAL A 123 5.41 -3.76 -18.05
CA VAL A 123 6.38 -4.61 -17.37
C VAL A 123 5.84 -5.06 -16.01
N THR A 124 6.55 -5.98 -15.37
CA THR A 124 6.09 -6.63 -14.15
C THR A 124 6.14 -5.69 -12.94
N ILE A 125 5.18 -5.84 -12.03
CA ILE A 125 5.11 -5.16 -10.74
C ILE A 125 4.50 -6.13 -9.72
N ALA A 126 5.18 -6.35 -8.60
CA ALA A 126 4.64 -7.18 -7.52
C ALA A 126 3.91 -6.31 -6.50
N LEU A 127 2.75 -6.77 -6.04
CA LEU A 127 1.95 -6.07 -5.02
C LEU A 127 2.07 -6.79 -3.68
N TYR A 128 2.27 -6.02 -2.61
CA TYR A 128 2.22 -6.54 -1.25
C TYR A 128 0.77 -6.55 -0.76
N ASN A 129 0.37 -7.67 -0.15
CA ASN A 129 -0.92 -7.79 0.53
C ASN A 129 -0.75 -7.47 2.02
N ASP A 130 -0.54 -6.20 2.32
CA ASP A 130 -0.42 -5.67 3.67
C ASP A 130 -1.44 -4.56 3.94
N TRP A 131 -1.32 -3.90 5.08
CA TRP A 131 -2.26 -2.87 5.51
C TRP A 131 -2.15 -1.55 4.71
N ILE A 132 -1.08 -1.33 3.95
CA ILE A 132 -0.90 -0.14 3.10
C ILE A 132 -1.65 -0.30 1.78
N THR A 133 -1.71 -1.54 1.27
CA THR A 133 -2.50 -1.87 0.09
C THR A 133 -3.99 -1.93 0.43
N CYS A 134 -4.71 -0.83 0.23
CA CYS A 134 -6.11 -0.68 0.59
C CYS A 134 -6.91 0.15 -0.44
N CYS A 135 -8.24 0.01 -0.41
CA CYS A 135 -9.17 0.72 -1.28
C CYS A 135 -10.21 1.47 -0.42
N GLU A 136 -9.86 2.67 0.01
CA GLU A 136 -10.62 3.44 0.98
C GLU A 136 -10.53 4.93 0.70
N ASP A 137 -11.47 5.70 1.24
CA ASP A 137 -11.52 7.16 1.12
C ASP A 137 -11.45 7.66 -0.33
N GLY A 138 -11.98 6.88 -1.28
CA GLY A 138 -11.93 7.20 -2.71
C GLY A 138 -10.55 6.99 -3.36
N TYR A 139 -9.64 6.28 -2.71
CA TYR A 139 -8.31 5.95 -3.22
C TYR A 139 -8.06 4.43 -3.28
N LEU A 140 -7.42 3.96 -4.34
CA LEU A 140 -6.66 2.71 -4.30
C LEU A 140 -5.20 3.04 -3.96
N THR A 141 -4.73 2.64 -2.77
CA THR A 141 -3.32 2.71 -2.39
C THR A 141 -2.69 1.35 -2.58
N LEU A 142 -1.49 1.32 -3.18
CA LEU A 142 -0.75 0.09 -3.48
C LEU A 142 0.66 0.20 -2.90
N HIS A 143 1.05 -0.79 -2.11
CA HIS A 143 2.44 -1.07 -1.77
C HIS A 143 2.98 -2.12 -2.74
N PHE A 144 4.11 -1.83 -3.37
CA PHE A 144 4.63 -2.63 -4.47
C PHE A 144 6.15 -2.79 -4.43
N ALA A 145 6.64 -3.79 -5.15
CA ALA A 145 8.05 -3.98 -5.46
C ALA A 145 8.28 -4.09 -6.98
N ILE A 146 9.33 -3.43 -7.45
CA ILE A 146 9.78 -3.43 -8.85
C ILE A 146 11.29 -3.68 -8.91
N TRP A 147 11.78 -4.20 -10.05
CA TRP A 147 13.20 -4.14 -10.35
C TRP A 147 13.56 -2.79 -10.91
N VAL A 148 14.66 -2.22 -10.42
CA VAL A 148 15.27 -1.00 -10.94
C VAL A 148 16.71 -1.28 -11.36
N GLY A 149 17.20 -0.58 -12.37
CA GLY A 149 18.57 -0.69 -12.87
C GLY A 149 19.60 -0.13 -11.89
N GLN A 150 20.88 -0.43 -12.15
CA GLN A 150 21.99 0.10 -11.34
C GLN A 150 22.46 1.50 -11.80
N GLY A 151 22.00 1.96 -12.97
CA GLY A 151 22.51 3.13 -13.68
C GLY A 151 21.79 4.44 -13.39
N ASP A 152 21.64 5.27 -14.44
CA ASP A 152 20.96 6.57 -14.39
C ASP A 152 19.60 6.45 -13.69
N ARG A 153 19.19 7.49 -12.96
CA ARG A 153 17.94 7.52 -12.18
C ARG A 153 16.72 7.62 -13.14
N ILE A 154 16.45 6.55 -13.89
CA ILE A 154 15.33 6.44 -14.80
C ILE A 154 14.05 6.40 -13.94
N VAL A 155 13.14 7.32 -14.23
CA VAL A 155 11.86 7.40 -13.54
C VAL A 155 10.96 6.34 -14.14
N HIS A 156 10.34 5.49 -13.33
CA HIS A 156 9.31 4.56 -13.78
C HIS A 156 7.93 5.23 -13.75
N THR A 157 7.03 4.84 -14.65
CA THR A 157 5.63 5.29 -14.68
C THR A 157 4.72 4.18 -14.22
N ILE A 158 3.90 4.45 -13.21
CA ILE A 158 2.83 3.53 -12.76
C ILE A 158 1.49 4.24 -12.91
N ASP A 159 0.59 3.66 -13.69
CA ASP A 159 -0.75 4.17 -13.99
C ASP A 159 -1.82 3.17 -13.56
N LEU A 160 -3.03 3.69 -13.30
CA LEU A 160 -4.22 2.88 -13.04
C LEU A 160 -5.34 3.36 -13.97
N ALA A 161 -6.05 2.41 -14.58
CA ALA A 161 -7.28 2.68 -15.30
C ALA A 161 -8.47 1.97 -14.66
N VAL A 162 -9.65 2.54 -14.84
CA VAL A 162 -10.94 1.99 -14.41
C VAL A 162 -11.79 1.72 -15.65
N ASP A 163 -12.24 0.48 -15.80
CA ASP A 163 -13.23 0.13 -16.81
C ASP A 163 -14.62 0.57 -16.35
N HIS A 164 -15.28 1.42 -17.15
CA HIS A 164 -16.54 2.06 -16.76
C HIS A 164 -17.74 1.09 -16.79
N GLU A 165 -17.65 -0.04 -17.51
CA GLU A 165 -18.76 -1.00 -17.59
C GLU A 165 -18.69 -2.03 -16.46
N THR A 166 -17.48 -2.49 -16.14
CA THR A 166 -17.24 -3.57 -15.18
C THR A 166 -16.78 -3.08 -13.81
N HIS A 167 -16.27 -1.84 -13.73
CA HIS A 167 -15.55 -1.28 -12.58
C HIS A 167 -14.24 -2.00 -12.24
N ASP A 168 -13.72 -2.81 -13.17
CA ASP A 168 -12.42 -3.45 -13.00
C ASP A 168 -11.29 -2.41 -13.11
N LEU A 169 -10.24 -2.65 -12.32
CA LEU A 169 -9.10 -1.77 -12.15
C LEU A 169 -7.88 -2.39 -12.85
N TYR A 170 -7.19 -1.65 -13.71
CA TYR A 170 -6.06 -2.14 -14.49
C TYR A 170 -4.79 -1.36 -14.16
N LEU A 171 -3.89 -1.95 -13.40
CA LEU A 171 -2.58 -1.39 -13.08
C LEU A 171 -1.60 -1.63 -14.22
N ARG A 172 -0.86 -0.59 -14.61
CA ARG A 172 0.23 -0.69 -15.56
C ARG A 172 1.51 -0.08 -15.04
N HIS A 173 2.62 -0.74 -15.35
CA HIS A 173 3.96 -0.30 -15.01
C HIS A 173 4.79 -0.19 -16.29
N ASP A 174 5.35 0.99 -16.52
CA ASP A 174 6.33 1.27 -17.56
C ASP A 174 7.67 1.63 -16.90
N ASN A 175 8.69 0.83 -17.15
CA ASN A 175 10.06 1.08 -16.67
C ASN A 175 10.79 2.14 -17.50
N ASN A 176 10.15 2.72 -18.53
CA ASN A 176 10.71 3.76 -19.40
C ASN A 176 12.09 3.39 -19.99
N GLY A 177 12.30 2.10 -20.26
CA GLY A 177 13.55 1.59 -20.82
C GLY A 177 14.65 1.29 -19.80
N ASP A 178 14.36 1.36 -18.49
CA ASP A 178 15.26 0.86 -17.44
C ASP A 178 15.53 -0.65 -17.61
N ASP A 179 16.77 -1.08 -17.41
CA ASP A 179 17.22 -2.44 -17.69
C ASP A 179 16.79 -3.48 -16.64
N GLY A 180 16.38 -3.03 -15.44
CA GLY A 180 15.93 -3.89 -14.35
C GLY A 180 17.00 -4.82 -13.77
N TYR A 181 18.29 -4.65 -14.10
CA TYR A 181 19.38 -5.54 -13.65
C TYR A 181 20.00 -5.14 -12.30
N GLY A 182 19.41 -4.18 -11.60
CA GLY A 182 19.88 -3.74 -10.29
C GLY A 182 19.24 -4.51 -9.13
N ALA A 183 18.49 -3.79 -8.31
CA ALA A 183 17.97 -4.30 -7.05
C ALA A 183 16.43 -4.21 -7.03
N PRO A 184 15.75 -5.01 -6.21
CA PRO A 184 14.34 -4.76 -5.92
C PRO A 184 14.22 -3.44 -5.16
N ALA A 185 13.30 -2.60 -5.59
CA ALA A 185 12.92 -1.37 -4.91
C ALA A 185 11.44 -1.42 -4.53
N GLU A 186 11.13 -0.91 -3.34
CA GLU A 186 9.77 -0.82 -2.84
C GLU A 186 9.21 0.59 -3.04
N GLY A 187 7.91 0.68 -3.23
CA GLY A 187 7.23 1.95 -3.40
C GLY A 187 5.77 1.90 -2.96
N VAL A 188 5.24 3.07 -2.60
CA VAL A 188 3.83 3.26 -2.29
C VAL A 188 3.26 4.32 -3.23
N ILE A 189 2.12 4.01 -3.85
CA ILE A 189 1.40 4.91 -4.74
C ILE A 189 -0.09 4.88 -4.42
N ALA A 190 -0.75 6.03 -4.52
CA ALA A 190 -2.18 6.14 -4.37
C ALA A 190 -2.83 6.69 -5.64
N PHE A 191 -3.94 6.09 -6.04
CA PHE A 191 -4.75 6.50 -7.17
C PHE A 191 -6.09 6.99 -6.68
N LYS A 192 -6.43 8.23 -7.00
CA LYS A 192 -7.77 8.78 -6.79
C LYS A 192 -8.72 8.14 -7.83
N ILE A 193 -9.76 7.45 -7.36
CA ILE A 193 -10.67 6.61 -8.17
C ILE A 193 -12.15 6.97 -8.02
N ASP A 194 -12.51 7.71 -6.97
CA ASP A 194 -13.88 8.18 -6.65
C ASP A 194 -14.61 8.83 -7.83
N ASP A 195 -13.93 9.65 -8.62
CA ASP A 195 -14.54 10.36 -9.75
C ASP A 195 -15.03 9.40 -10.86
N LEU A 196 -14.45 8.20 -10.94
CA LEU A 196 -14.77 7.16 -11.93
C LEU A 196 -15.66 6.04 -11.38
N LEU A 197 -15.96 6.05 -10.08
CA LEU A 197 -16.69 4.99 -9.38
C LEU A 197 -17.89 5.53 -8.59
N LYS A 198 -18.60 6.50 -9.16
CA LYS A 198 -19.67 7.26 -8.48
C LYS A 198 -20.91 6.42 -8.14
N ASP A 199 -21.14 5.34 -8.88
CA ASP A 199 -22.26 4.42 -8.73
C ASP A 199 -21.89 3.14 -7.96
N VAL A 200 -20.60 2.94 -7.66
CA VAL A 200 -20.11 1.84 -6.82
C VAL A 200 -20.41 2.16 -5.35
N LYS A 201 -20.98 1.16 -4.65
CA LYS A 201 -21.35 1.28 -3.24
C LYS A 201 -20.23 0.82 -2.32
N ASP A 202 -20.19 1.40 -1.13
CA ASP A 202 -19.29 0.97 -0.06
C ASP A 202 -19.43 -0.54 0.22
N GLY A 203 -18.29 -1.21 0.35
CA GLY A 203 -18.17 -2.64 0.57
C GLY A 203 -18.27 -3.50 -0.70
N GLN A 204 -18.55 -2.92 -1.87
CA GLN A 204 -18.54 -3.66 -3.14
C GLN A 204 -17.11 -4.09 -3.50
N GLU A 205 -16.98 -5.32 -3.99
CA GLU A 205 -15.70 -5.86 -4.44
C GLU A 205 -15.43 -5.49 -5.89
N LEU A 206 -14.27 -4.87 -6.13
CA LEU A 206 -13.73 -4.58 -7.46
C LEU A 206 -12.60 -5.57 -7.79
N THR A 207 -12.37 -5.84 -9.07
CA THR A 207 -11.24 -6.67 -9.50
C THR A 207 -10.06 -5.79 -9.90
N LEU A 208 -8.93 -5.92 -9.21
CA LEU A 208 -7.66 -5.35 -9.64
C LEU A 208 -6.92 -6.35 -10.52
N HIS A 209 -6.45 -5.90 -11.69
CA HIS A 209 -5.65 -6.63 -12.66
C HIS A 209 -4.26 -6.01 -12.77
N TRP A 210 -3.22 -6.84 -12.76
CA TRP A 210 -1.84 -6.38 -12.99
C TRP A 210 -0.98 -7.51 -13.55
N LYS A 211 0.21 -7.17 -14.03
CA LYS A 211 1.21 -8.13 -14.50
C LYS A 211 2.28 -8.30 -13.43
N ASP A 212 2.35 -9.49 -12.84
CA ASP A 212 3.36 -9.88 -11.84
C ASP A 212 4.51 -10.66 -12.51
N TYR A 213 5.54 -11.02 -11.74
CA TYR A 213 6.71 -11.77 -12.21
C TYR A 213 6.37 -13.16 -12.76
N ASP A 214 5.28 -13.76 -12.28
CA ASP A 214 4.78 -15.08 -12.69
C ASP A 214 3.61 -15.01 -13.70
N GLY A 215 3.25 -13.80 -14.16
CA GLY A 215 2.24 -13.57 -15.19
C GLY A 215 1.12 -12.63 -14.76
N ASP A 216 0.02 -12.65 -15.50
CA ASP A 216 -1.15 -11.81 -15.19
C ASP A 216 -1.85 -12.29 -13.93
N LYS A 217 -2.17 -11.36 -13.02
CA LYS A 217 -2.81 -11.62 -11.74
C LYS A 217 -4.04 -10.75 -11.52
N THR A 218 -4.90 -11.25 -10.65
CA THR A 218 -6.06 -10.52 -10.15
C THR A 218 -6.20 -10.61 -8.64
N ALA A 219 -6.84 -9.60 -8.05
CA ALA A 219 -7.21 -9.56 -6.64
C ALA A 219 -8.56 -8.86 -6.46
N LYS A 220 -9.31 -9.23 -5.42
CA LYS A 220 -10.53 -8.52 -5.02
C LYS A 220 -10.19 -7.47 -3.97
N VAL A 221 -10.65 -6.24 -4.21
CA VAL A 221 -10.51 -5.13 -3.26
C VAL A 221 -11.90 -4.62 -2.90
N LYS A 222 -12.16 -4.41 -1.61
CA LYS A 222 -13.41 -3.80 -1.15
C LYS A 222 -13.29 -2.30 -1.25
N TYR A 223 -14.17 -1.68 -2.02
CA TYR A 223 -14.19 -0.23 -2.21
C TYR A 223 -14.92 0.47 -1.07
N TYR A 224 -14.33 1.53 -0.54
CA TYR A 224 -15.01 2.50 0.30
C TYR A 224 -14.84 3.91 -0.25
N SER A 225 -15.99 4.58 -0.40
CA SER A 225 -16.07 5.95 -0.84
C SER A 225 -15.54 6.92 0.21
N ARG A 226 -15.52 8.20 -0.17
CA ARG A 226 -14.98 9.28 0.68
C ARG A 226 -15.86 9.48 1.90
N PHE A 227 -15.23 9.51 3.08
CA PHE A 227 -15.95 9.88 4.30
C PHE A 227 -16.38 11.34 4.22
N SER A 228 -17.68 11.57 4.44
CA SER A 228 -18.23 12.91 4.60
C SER A 228 -18.30 13.23 6.09
N LEU A 229 -17.63 14.31 6.50
CA LEU A 229 -17.77 14.82 7.87
C LEU A 229 -19.25 15.16 8.12
N PRO A 230 -19.81 14.81 9.29
CA PRO A 230 -21.14 15.27 9.66
C PRO A 230 -21.19 16.80 9.65
N GLU A 231 -22.17 17.38 8.95
CA GLU A 231 -22.48 18.81 9.09
C GLU A 231 -22.92 19.08 10.53
N LYS A 232 -22.37 20.13 11.16
CA LYS A 232 -22.78 20.60 12.49
C LYS A 232 -23.92 21.60 12.38
#